data_AF-A0A1H4E9S0-F1
#
_entry.id   AF-A0A1H4E9S0-F1
#
_cell.length_a   1.000
_cell.length_b   1.000
_cell.length_c   1.000
_cell.angle_alpha   90.00
_cell.angle_beta   90.00
_cell.angle_gamma   90.00
#
_symmetry.space_group_name_H-M   'P 1'
#
loop_
_entity.id
_entity.type
_entity.pdbx_description
1 polymer ?
#
loop_
_entity_poly.entity_id
_entity_poly.type
_entity_poly.pdbx_seq_one_letter_code
_entity_poly.pdbx_strand_id
1 'polypeptide(L)'
;MKVFACKRQGSYSGGLILVAASTKEEAFYVFAHDKRFDWMIDSRTPEGSWVDVDAKNAIVTSDYYPLEKWHEVECLTAQVSEPQVIIEDGHSE
;
A
#
# COMPACT_ATOMS: atom_id res chain seq x y z
N MET A 1 -7.51 -13.63 -7.44
CA MET A 1 -7.63 -12.56 -6.43
C MET A 1 -7.96 -11.23 -7.11
N LYS A 2 -8.69 -10.32 -6.45
CA LYS A 2 -8.99 -8.99 -7.02
C LYS A 2 -7.71 -8.17 -7.11
N VAL A 3 -7.69 -7.15 -7.96
CA VAL A 3 -6.56 -6.24 -8.10
C VAL A 3 -6.99 -4.86 -7.59
N PHE A 4 -6.19 -4.30 -6.69
CA PHE A 4 -6.36 -2.95 -6.19
C PHE A 4 -5.19 -2.08 -6.66
N ALA A 5 -5.51 -0.84 -7.01
CA ALA A 5 -4.56 0.13 -7.50
C ALA A 5 -4.54 1.37 -6.61
N CYS A 6 -3.35 1.94 -6.41
CA CYS A 6 -3.20 3.26 -5.83
C CYS A 6 -2.17 4.06 -6.63
N LYS A 7 -2.57 5.25 -7.05
CA LYS A 7 -1.67 6.19 -7.74
C LYS A 7 -1.04 7.10 -6.70
N ARG A 8 0.28 7.30 -6.82
CA ARG A 8 1.05 8.15 -5.94
C ARG A 8 0.48 9.58 -5.89
N GLN A 9 0.38 10.13 -4.69
CA GLN A 9 0.09 11.54 -4.42
C GLN A 9 1.37 12.25 -3.98
N GLY A 10 1.50 13.54 -4.31
CA GLY A 10 2.58 14.40 -3.82
C GLY A 10 4.00 14.01 -4.28
N SER A 11 4.44 14.57 -5.41
CA SER A 11 5.84 14.80 -5.86
C SER A 11 5.86 15.01 -7.40
N TYR A 12 6.99 15.43 -7.96
CA TYR A 12 7.21 15.43 -9.43
C TYR A 12 7.33 14.01 -10.01
N SER A 13 7.60 13.02 -9.15
CA SER A 13 7.64 11.59 -9.45
C SER A 13 6.24 10.96 -9.48
N GLY A 14 5.88 10.35 -10.62
CA GLY A 14 4.70 9.50 -10.73
C GLY A 14 4.89 8.14 -10.06
N GLY A 15 3.80 7.41 -9.84
CA GLY A 15 3.85 6.04 -9.35
C GLY A 15 2.47 5.39 -9.33
N LEU A 16 2.42 4.10 -9.64
CA LEU A 16 1.24 3.27 -9.55
C LEU A 16 1.63 1.97 -8.85
N ILE A 17 0.96 1.65 -7.76
CA ILE A 17 1.09 0.36 -7.08
C ILE A 17 -0.13 -0.47 -7.39
N LEU A 18 0.09 -1.72 -7.80
CA LEU A 18 -0.94 -2.74 -7.96
C LEU A 18 -0.72 -3.85 -6.94
N VAL A 19 -1.78 -4.23 -6.23
CA VAL A 19 -1.76 -5.30 -5.24
C VAL A 19 -2.87 -6.28 -5.53
N ALA A 20 -2.54 -7.56 -5.49
CA ALA A 20 -3.54 -8.63 -5.43
C ALA A 20 -4.00 -8.77 -3.98
N ALA A 21 -5.28 -8.54 -3.71
CA ALA A 21 -5.89 -8.71 -2.40
C ALA A 21 -7.39 -9.01 -2.51
N SER A 22 -8.04 -9.31 -1.39
CA SER A 22 -9.48 -9.53 -1.27
C SER A 22 -10.23 -8.21 -1.02
N THR A 23 -9.61 -7.29 -0.29
CA THR A 23 -10.15 -5.95 0.02
C THR A 23 -9.09 -4.86 -0.17
N LYS A 24 -9.53 -3.60 -0.21
CA LYS A 24 -8.60 -2.45 -0.30
C LYS A 24 -7.75 -2.30 0.98
N GLU A 25 -8.30 -2.65 2.14
CA GLU A 25 -7.58 -2.62 3.42
C GLU A 25 -6.48 -3.68 3.44
N GLU A 26 -6.77 -4.89 2.94
CA GLU A 26 -5.77 -5.94 2.79
C GLU A 26 -4.72 -5.54 1.74
N ALA A 27 -5.12 -4.88 0.65
CA ALA A 27 -4.18 -4.36 -0.34
C ALA A 27 -3.20 -3.36 0.25
N PHE A 28 -3.70 -2.39 1.03
CA PHE A 28 -2.86 -1.42 1.73
C PHE A 28 -1.97 -2.09 2.78
N TYR A 29 -2.50 -3.06 3.54
CA TYR A 29 -1.72 -3.80 4.53
C TYR A 29 -0.55 -4.55 3.86
N VAL A 30 -0.81 -5.27 2.77
CA VAL A 30 0.23 -5.98 1.99
C VAL A 30 1.28 -5.01 1.46
N PHE A 31 0.87 -3.85 0.93
CA PHE A 31 1.79 -2.80 0.50
C PHE A 31 2.64 -2.27 1.68
N ALA A 32 2.02 -2.01 2.83
CA ALA A 32 2.69 -1.44 3.99
C ALA A 32 3.68 -2.38 4.69
N HIS A 33 3.60 -3.69 4.43
CA HIS A 33 4.53 -4.69 4.99
C HIS A 33 5.57 -5.16 3.98
N ASP A 34 5.57 -4.61 2.77
CA ASP A 34 6.56 -4.93 1.76
C ASP A 34 7.78 -4.02 1.92
N LYS A 35 8.91 -4.65 2.29
CA LYS A 35 10.18 -3.97 2.63
C LYS A 35 10.72 -3.05 1.55
N ARG A 36 10.29 -3.22 0.29
CA ARG A 36 10.66 -2.34 -0.82
C ARG A 36 10.10 -0.92 -0.64
N PHE A 37 9.02 -0.79 0.14
CA PHE A 37 8.29 0.45 0.33
C PHE A 37 8.29 0.97 1.77
N ASP A 38 9.06 0.38 2.68
CA ASP A 38 9.14 0.79 4.11
C ASP A 38 9.33 2.31 4.27
N TRP A 39 10.11 2.93 3.39
CA TRP A 39 10.38 4.38 3.40
C TRP A 39 9.17 5.26 3.07
N MET A 40 8.11 4.66 2.50
CA MET A 40 6.84 5.33 2.16
C MET A 40 5.78 5.15 3.26
N ILE A 41 6.08 4.39 4.31
CA ILE A 41 5.14 3.99 5.35
C ILE A 41 5.44 4.74 6.64
N ASP A 42 4.38 5.26 7.25
CA ASP A 42 4.40 5.85 8.58
C ASP A 42 3.61 4.93 9.54
N SER A 43 4.24 4.52 10.64
CA SER A 43 3.63 3.66 11.66
C SER A 43 3.85 4.26 13.04
N ARG A 44 2.75 4.63 13.71
CA ARG A 44 2.79 5.29 15.02
C ARG A 44 1.74 4.77 15.98
N THR A 45 1.98 4.91 17.28
CA THR A 45 0.93 4.76 18.29
C THR A 45 -0.08 5.92 18.19
N PRO A 46 -1.28 5.80 18.81
CA PRO A 46 -2.24 6.91 18.90
C PRO A 46 -1.66 8.18 19.54
N GLU A 47 -0.66 8.05 20.40
CA GLU A 47 0.06 9.16 21.05
C GLU A 47 1.17 9.76 20.16
N GLY A 48 1.37 9.22 18.95
CA GLY A 48 2.31 9.75 17.94
C GLY A 48 3.74 9.21 18.02
N SER A 49 4.00 8.14 18.79
CA SER A 49 5.33 7.52 18.88
C SER A 49 5.54 6.50 17.77
N TRP A 50 6.71 6.52 17.11
CA TRP A 50 7.07 5.56 16.06
C TRP A 50 7.12 4.12 16.58
N VAL A 51 6.51 3.20 15.84
CA VAL A 51 6.46 1.77 16.17
C VAL A 51 6.57 0.91 14.91
N ASP A 52 6.80 -0.39 15.10
CA ASP A 52 6.69 -1.39 14.03
C ASP A 52 5.26 -1.39 13.45
N VAL A 53 5.12 -1.70 12.15
CA VAL A 53 3.83 -1.83 11.47
C VAL A 53 2.95 -2.93 12.09
N ASP A 54 3.57 -3.96 12.67
CA ASP A 54 2.88 -5.07 13.34
C ASP A 54 2.63 -4.80 14.83
N ALA A 55 2.99 -3.62 15.35
CA ALA A 55 2.78 -3.31 16.77
C ALA A 55 1.29 -3.29 17.11
N LYS A 56 0.94 -3.86 18.28
CA LYS A 56 -0.43 -3.85 18.81
C LYS A 56 -0.86 -2.39 19.00
N ASN A 57 -1.77 -1.90 18.15
CA ASN A 57 -2.26 -0.52 18.05
C ASN A 57 -1.44 0.43 17.15
N ALA A 58 -0.62 -0.08 16.24
CA ALA A 58 -0.04 0.74 15.19
C ALA A 58 -1.15 1.38 14.32
N ILE A 59 -1.06 2.70 14.13
CA ILE A 59 -1.76 3.43 13.08
C ILE A 59 -0.77 3.49 11.91
N VAL A 60 -1.12 2.79 10.82
CA VAL A 60 -0.28 2.70 9.62
C VAL A 60 -0.85 3.57 8.52
N THR A 61 -0.05 4.50 8.01
CA THR A 61 -0.44 5.44 6.95
C THR A 61 0.65 5.59 5.90
N SER A 62 0.31 6.21 4.76
CA SER A 62 1.27 6.62 3.74
C SER A 62 0.80 7.92 3.11
N ASP A 63 1.65 8.94 3.10
CA ASP A 63 1.33 10.21 2.42
C ASP A 63 1.36 10.06 0.89
N TYR A 64 2.09 9.06 0.39
CA TYR A 64 2.23 8.79 -1.04
C TYR A 64 1.09 7.92 -1.58
N TYR A 65 0.66 6.90 -0.82
CA TYR A 65 -0.37 5.95 -1.23
C TYR A 65 -1.43 5.76 -0.14
N PRO A 66 -2.19 6.83 0.19
CA PRO A 66 -3.08 6.81 1.34
C PRO A 66 -4.27 5.86 1.11
N LEU A 67 -4.71 5.18 2.16
CA LEU A 67 -5.68 4.08 2.13
C LEU A 67 -6.97 4.43 1.36
N GLU A 68 -7.46 5.66 1.47
CA GLU A 68 -8.69 6.11 0.83
C GLU A 68 -8.60 6.24 -0.71
N LYS A 69 -7.39 6.21 -1.28
CA LYS A 69 -7.15 6.30 -2.72
C LYS A 69 -7.04 4.93 -3.40
N TRP A 70 -6.97 3.86 -2.62
CA TRP A 70 -7.00 2.49 -3.13
C TRP A 70 -8.38 2.16 -3.69
N HIS A 71 -8.40 1.61 -4.90
CA HIS A 71 -9.63 1.22 -5.58
C HIS A 71 -9.44 -0.11 -6.32
N GLU A 72 -10.52 -0.88 -6.42
CA GLU A 72 -10.55 -2.11 -7.21
C GLU A 72 -10.46 -1.76 -8.71
N VAL A 73 -9.65 -2.50 -9.45
CA VAL A 73 -9.59 -2.43 -10.91
C VAL A 73 -10.47 -3.56 -11.47
N GLU A 74 -11.74 -3.25 -11.73
CA GLU A 74 -12.79 -4.25 -12.01
C GLU A 74 -12.49 -5.20 -13.19
N CYS A 75 -11.70 -4.74 -14.17
CA CYS A 75 -11.35 -5.53 -15.34
C CYS A 75 -10.12 -6.43 -15.16
N LEU A 76 -9.47 -6.41 -13.99
CA LEU A 76 -8.27 -7.18 -13.70
C LEU A 76 -8.52 -8.24 -12.62
N THR A 77 -7.86 -9.38 -12.78
CA THR A 77 -7.83 -10.45 -11.77
C THR A 77 -6.45 -11.07 -11.77
N ALA A 78 -5.85 -11.22 -10.58
CA ALA A 78 -4.55 -11.84 -10.41
C ALA A 78 -4.69 -13.35 -10.15
N GLN A 79 -3.94 -14.17 -10.88
CA GLN A 79 -3.88 -15.63 -10.71
C GLN A 79 -2.85 -16.01 -9.63
N VAL A 80 -3.12 -15.59 -8.40
CA VAL A 80 -2.26 -15.84 -7.23
C VAL A 80 -3.08 -16.42 -6.08
N SER A 81 -2.44 -17.25 -5.26
CA SER A 81 -3.05 -17.92 -4.11
C SER A 81 -3.00 -17.08 -2.83
N GLU A 82 -2.08 -16.11 -2.74
CA GLU A 82 -1.87 -15.28 -1.55
C GLU A 82 -1.79 -13.78 -1.94
N PRO A 83 -2.23 -12.87 -1.05
CA PRO A 83 -2.13 -11.43 -1.28
C PRO A 83 -0.68 -11.00 -1.46
N GLN A 84 -0.42 -10.18 -2.48
CA GLN A 84 0.94 -9.73 -2.78
C GLN A 84 0.95 -8.48 -3.66
N VAL A 85 2.02 -7.69 -3.55
CA VAL A 85 2.30 -6.59 -4.48
C VAL A 85 2.67 -7.17 -5.84
N ILE A 86 1.92 -6.78 -6.88
CA ILE A 86 2.13 -7.24 -8.26
C ILE A 86 3.25 -6.42 -8.90
N ILE A 87 3.13 -5.09 -8.85
CA ILE A 87 4.09 -4.15 -9.45
C ILE A 87 3.98 -2.79 -8.79
N GLU A 88 5.13 -2.10 -8.72
CA GLU A 88 5.18 -0.63 -8.71
C GLU A 88 5.76 -0.19 -10.05
N ASP A 89 5.04 0.65 -10.79
CA ASP A 89 5.58 1.32 -11.96
C ASP A 89 5.56 2.83 -11.72
N GLY A 90 6.74 3.43 -11.62
CA GLY A 90 6.92 4.81 -11.20
C GLY A 90 8.36 5.26 -11.37
N HIS A 91 8.55 6.52 -11.77
CA HIS A 91 9.86 7.16 -11.79
C HIS A 91 10.13 7.72 -10.40
N SER A 92 11.06 7.14 -9.65
CA SER A 92 11.69 7.81 -8.50
C SER A 92 12.85 8.66 -9.02
N GLU A 93 12.94 9.92 -8.59
CA GLU A 93 14.18 10.72 -8.72
C GLU A 93 15.34 10.08 -7.97
#